data_AF-A0A9P6WXL3-F1
#
_entry.id   AF-A0A9P6WXL3-F1
#
_cell.length_a   1.000
_cell.length_b   1.000
_cell.length_c   1.000
_cell.angle_alpha   90.00
_cell.angle_beta   90.00
_cell.angle_gamma   90.00
#
_symmetry.space_group_name_H-M   'P 1'
#
loop_
_entity.id
_entity.type
_entity.pdbx_description
1 polymer ?
#
loop_
_entity_poly.entity_id
_entity_poly.type
_entity_poly.pdbx_seq_one_letter_code
_entity_poly.pdbx_strand_id
1 'polypeptide(L)'
;MWVKHCYLVSKETIRGQDSGSPLSPIMVLSLFLAEQKPSLHLHSHPHDPTIIQLYETAFELVCHDQVFEQNYSSSIETICNTNEQLFKRAIDKISSGMDMDRLKRICERGIEYNREIKHRLLNDSSSTSSQELDYPDSLQLGPPQKKSATHTISNEDFEFVQQLKNNSTGRMNWKLCLQMGQNQNLLASVV
;
A
#
# COMPACT_ATOMS: atom_id res chain seq x y z
N MET A 1 0.00 -45.15 5.64
CA MET A 1 -0.68 -44.26 4.68
C MET A 1 -1.65 -43.37 5.47
N TRP A 2 -1.53 -42.05 5.41
CA TRP A 2 -2.24 -41.13 6.32
C TRP A 2 -3.58 -40.60 5.78
N VAL A 3 -3.80 -40.69 4.47
CA VAL A 3 -5.08 -40.35 3.83
C VAL A 3 -5.86 -41.63 3.56
N LYS A 4 -7.12 -41.68 4.04
CA LYS A 4 -8.01 -42.83 3.85
C LYS A 4 -8.89 -42.73 2.60
N HIS A 5 -9.26 -41.50 2.20
CA HIS A 5 -10.10 -41.24 1.03
C HIS A 5 -9.71 -39.89 0.39
N CYS A 6 -9.64 -39.85 -0.94
CA CYS A 6 -9.51 -38.63 -1.72
C CYS A 6 -10.79 -38.44 -2.53
N TYR A 7 -11.46 -37.30 -2.36
CA TYR A 7 -12.64 -36.96 -3.15
C TYR A 7 -12.22 -36.00 -4.26
N LEU A 8 -12.34 -36.44 -5.51
CA LEU A 8 -12.10 -35.62 -6.70
C LEU A 8 -13.42 -35.02 -7.16
N VAL A 9 -13.50 -33.69 -7.15
CA VAL A 9 -14.67 -32.94 -7.61
C VAL A 9 -14.33 -32.29 -8.94
N SER A 10 -15.14 -32.57 -9.96
CA SER A 10 -15.02 -32.03 -11.32
C SER A 10 -16.33 -31.37 -11.76
N LYS A 11 -16.30 -30.54 -12.81
CA LYS A 11 -17.53 -29.93 -13.35
C LYS A 11 -18.56 -30.98 -13.75
N GLU A 12 -18.08 -32.12 -14.23
CA GLU A 12 -18.88 -33.25 -14.66
C GLU A 12 -19.56 -33.93 -13.46
N THR A 13 -18.88 -34.01 -12.32
CA THR A 13 -19.42 -34.58 -11.07
C THR A 13 -20.47 -33.67 -10.41
N ILE A 14 -20.36 -32.36 -10.63
CA ILE A 14 -21.25 -31.34 -10.05
C ILE A 14 -22.51 -31.11 -10.89
N ARG A 15 -22.43 -31.39 -12.20
CA ARG A 15 -23.50 -31.17 -13.17
C ARG A 15 -24.80 -31.86 -12.75
N GLY A 16 -25.83 -31.08 -12.41
CA GLY A 16 -27.17 -31.58 -12.09
C GLY A 16 -27.57 -31.55 -10.61
N GLN A 17 -26.75 -31.00 -9.71
CA GLN A 17 -27.16 -30.76 -8.31
C GLN A 17 -27.91 -29.43 -8.09
N ASP A 18 -28.36 -28.76 -9.16
CA ASP A 18 -28.94 -27.40 -9.16
C ASP A 18 -30.39 -27.31 -8.64
N SER A 19 -30.91 -28.31 -7.96
CA SER A 19 -32.32 -28.33 -7.55
C SER A 19 -32.53 -27.80 -6.13
N GLY A 20 -32.32 -26.49 -5.97
CA GLY A 20 -32.94 -25.65 -4.93
C GLY A 20 -32.40 -25.80 -3.49
N SER A 21 -32.31 -24.66 -2.79
CA SER A 21 -31.76 -24.47 -1.44
C SER A 21 -30.22 -24.36 -1.38
N PRO A 22 -29.66 -23.65 -0.40
CA PRO A 22 -28.29 -23.15 -0.48
C PRO A 22 -27.27 -24.30 -0.61
N LEU A 23 -26.37 -24.15 -1.57
CA LEU A 23 -25.31 -25.12 -1.84
C LEU A 23 -24.44 -25.28 -0.60
N SER A 24 -23.98 -26.50 -0.34
CA SER A 24 -23.03 -26.71 0.76
C SER A 24 -21.74 -25.91 0.50
N PRO A 25 -21.09 -25.34 1.54
CA PRO A 25 -19.88 -24.53 1.35
C PRO A 25 -18.76 -25.24 0.60
N ILE A 26 -18.63 -26.57 0.75
CA ILE A 26 -17.62 -27.36 0.04
C ILE A 26 -17.93 -27.48 -1.46
N MET A 27 -19.23 -27.54 -1.80
CA MET A 27 -19.70 -27.58 -3.17
C MET A 27 -19.52 -26.21 -3.84
N VAL A 28 -19.84 -25.13 -3.13
CA VAL A 28 -19.59 -23.75 -3.56
C VAL A 28 -18.10 -23.53 -3.85
N LEU A 29 -17.22 -23.92 -2.91
CA LEU A 29 -15.78 -23.78 -3.10
C LEU A 29 -15.29 -24.60 -4.32
N SER A 30 -15.80 -25.82 -4.46
CA SER A 30 -15.46 -26.68 -5.60
C SER A 30 -15.92 -26.08 -6.93
N LEU A 31 -17.12 -25.51 -6.97
CA LEU A 31 -17.66 -24.80 -8.13
C LEU A 31 -16.83 -23.59 -8.48
N PHE A 32 -16.52 -22.73 -7.50
CA PHE A 32 -15.67 -21.55 -7.71
C PHE A 32 -14.31 -21.93 -8.32
N LEU A 33 -13.64 -22.94 -7.74
CA LEU A 33 -12.33 -23.40 -8.20
C LEU A 33 -12.36 -24.15 -9.54
N ALA A 34 -13.46 -24.84 -9.84
CA ALA A 34 -13.62 -25.56 -11.10
C ALA A 34 -14.03 -24.62 -12.25
N GLU A 35 -14.97 -23.70 -11.99
CA GLU A 35 -15.51 -22.79 -13.01
C GLU A 35 -14.53 -21.72 -13.45
N GLN A 36 -13.74 -21.17 -12.52
CA GLN A 36 -12.71 -20.15 -12.76
C GLN A 36 -13.19 -19.01 -13.66
N LYS A 37 -14.41 -18.55 -13.43
CA LYS A 37 -14.97 -17.45 -14.21
C LYS A 37 -14.29 -16.14 -13.78
N PRO A 38 -14.03 -15.22 -14.72
CA PRO A 38 -13.34 -13.97 -14.41
C PRO A 38 -14.22 -12.97 -13.66
N SER A 39 -15.53 -13.20 -13.62
CA SER A 39 -16.47 -12.32 -12.93
C SER A 39 -17.65 -13.09 -12.36
N LEU A 40 -18.19 -12.56 -11.25
CA LEU A 40 -19.34 -13.10 -10.56
C LEU A 40 -20.53 -13.32 -11.50
N HIS A 41 -20.82 -12.36 -12.38
CA HIS A 41 -21.94 -12.41 -13.33
C HIS A 41 -21.89 -13.59 -14.31
N LEU A 42 -20.70 -14.15 -14.53
CA LEU A 42 -20.49 -15.28 -15.45
C LEU A 42 -20.50 -16.63 -14.73
N HIS A 43 -20.61 -16.63 -13.39
CA HIS A 43 -20.67 -17.83 -12.56
C HIS A 43 -22.07 -18.48 -12.62
N SER A 44 -22.14 -19.80 -12.47
CA SER A 44 -23.44 -20.52 -12.48
C SER A 44 -24.38 -20.12 -11.34
N HIS A 45 -23.83 -19.64 -10.23
CA HIS A 45 -24.57 -19.17 -9.05
C HIS A 45 -24.11 -17.77 -8.61
N PRO A 46 -24.47 -16.70 -9.34
CA PRO A 46 -23.99 -15.35 -9.06
C PRO A 46 -24.63 -14.73 -7.81
N HIS A 47 -25.76 -15.27 -7.35
CA HIS A 47 -26.51 -14.80 -6.18
C HIS A 47 -26.25 -15.63 -4.92
N ASP A 48 -25.37 -16.64 -4.99
CA ASP A 48 -25.03 -17.44 -3.81
C ASP A 48 -24.13 -16.62 -2.86
N PRO A 49 -24.48 -16.47 -1.57
CA PRO A 49 -23.72 -15.65 -0.63
C PRO A 49 -22.27 -16.10 -0.46
N THR A 50 -22.00 -17.41 -0.52
CA THR A 50 -20.64 -17.93 -0.35
C THR A 50 -19.82 -17.73 -1.63
N ILE A 51 -20.42 -17.83 -2.82
CA ILE A 51 -19.76 -17.43 -4.07
C ILE A 51 -19.40 -15.95 -4.05
N ILE A 52 -20.32 -15.08 -3.64
CA ILE A 52 -20.07 -13.63 -3.53
C ILE A 52 -18.86 -13.38 -2.62
N GLN A 53 -18.86 -13.97 -1.43
CA GLN A 53 -17.77 -13.81 -0.46
C GLN A 53 -16.42 -14.33 -1.00
N LEU A 54 -16.41 -15.43 -1.76
CA LEU A 54 -15.20 -15.95 -2.39
C LEU A 54 -14.66 -15.00 -3.47
N TYR A 55 -15.52 -14.40 -4.28
CA TYR A 55 -15.12 -13.38 -5.25
C TYR A 55 -14.62 -12.10 -4.57
N GLU A 56 -15.27 -11.63 -3.52
CA GLU A 56 -14.82 -10.48 -2.73
C GLU A 56 -13.44 -10.74 -2.13
N THR A 57 -13.25 -11.91 -1.49
CA THR A 57 -11.96 -12.30 -0.89
C THR A 57 -10.87 -12.41 -1.97
N ALA A 58 -11.17 -13.07 -3.09
CA ALA A 58 -10.22 -13.20 -4.19
C ALA A 58 -9.87 -11.84 -4.81
N PHE A 59 -10.85 -10.96 -4.96
CA PHE A 59 -10.65 -9.61 -5.47
C PHE A 59 -9.81 -8.77 -4.51
N GLU A 60 -10.07 -8.80 -3.21
CA GLU A 60 -9.26 -8.11 -2.21
C GLU A 60 -7.79 -8.56 -2.28
N LEU A 61 -7.55 -9.87 -2.40
CA LEU A 61 -6.20 -10.42 -2.52
C LEU A 61 -5.50 -9.94 -3.82
N VAL A 62 -6.18 -10.00 -4.97
CA VAL A 62 -5.59 -9.68 -6.28
C VAL A 62 -5.47 -8.17 -6.52
N CYS A 63 -6.43 -7.37 -6.04
CA CYS A 63 -6.43 -5.92 -6.21
C CYS A 63 -5.22 -5.28 -5.51
N HIS A 64 -4.86 -5.77 -4.32
CA HIS A 64 -3.67 -5.33 -3.62
C HIS A 64 -2.39 -5.62 -4.41
N ASP A 65 -2.28 -6.80 -5.01
CA ASP A 65 -1.12 -7.18 -5.82
C ASP A 65 -0.99 -6.29 -7.07
N GLN A 66 -2.09 -5.99 -7.76
CA GLN A 66 -2.04 -5.16 -8.97
C GLN A 66 -1.66 -3.70 -8.67
N VAL A 67 -2.23 -3.12 -7.59
CA VAL A 67 -1.87 -1.77 -7.15
C VAL A 67 -0.42 -1.71 -6.67
N PHE A 68 0.04 -2.75 -5.98
CA PHE A 68 1.44 -2.88 -5.57
C PHE A 68 2.38 -2.90 -6.77
N GLU A 69 2.12 -3.76 -7.76
CA GLU A 69 2.94 -3.89 -8.96
C GLU A 69 3.02 -2.58 -9.76
N GLN A 70 1.88 -1.90 -9.92
CA GLN A 70 1.83 -0.62 -10.64
C GLN A 70 2.60 0.48 -9.89
N ASN A 71 2.45 0.56 -8.56
CA ASN A 71 3.17 1.51 -7.75
C ASN A 71 4.69 1.21 -7.77
N TYR A 72 5.06 -0.07 -7.66
CA TYR A 72 6.44 -0.53 -7.73
C TYR A 72 7.11 -0.10 -9.04
N SER A 73 6.47 -0.40 -10.18
CA SER A 73 6.98 -0.02 -11.50
C SER A 73 7.16 1.49 -11.64
N SER A 74 6.15 2.28 -11.26
CA SER A 74 6.20 3.75 -11.31
C SER A 74 7.33 4.33 -10.44
N SER A 75 7.58 3.70 -9.30
CA SER A 75 8.59 4.16 -8.36
C SER A 75 10.01 3.84 -8.80
N ILE A 76 10.21 2.65 -9.39
CA ILE A 76 11.48 2.29 -10.02
C ILE A 76 11.77 3.26 -11.18
N GLU A 77 10.78 3.56 -12.00
CA GLU A 77 10.91 4.53 -13.09
C GLU A 77 11.33 5.91 -12.56
N THR A 78 10.69 6.41 -11.49
CA THR A 78 11.04 7.68 -10.86
C THR A 78 12.49 7.70 -10.35
N ILE A 79 12.91 6.63 -9.65
CA ILE A 79 14.29 6.51 -9.12
C ILE A 79 15.31 6.51 -10.27
N CYS A 80 15.04 5.73 -11.32
CA CYS A 80 15.90 5.65 -12.50
C CYS A 80 16.00 6.99 -13.22
N ASN A 81 14.87 7.65 -13.48
CA ASN A 81 14.82 8.95 -14.14
C ASN A 81 15.57 10.03 -13.35
N THR A 82 15.36 10.09 -12.03
CA THR A 82 16.05 11.06 -11.16
C THR A 82 17.56 10.81 -11.12
N ASN A 83 17.99 9.56 -10.98
CA ASN A 83 19.41 9.21 -11.03
C ASN A 83 20.03 9.51 -12.40
N GLU A 84 19.33 9.20 -13.50
CA GLU A 84 19.80 9.53 -14.86
C GLU A 84 19.97 11.05 -15.03
N GLN A 85 19.03 11.86 -14.57
CA GLN A 85 19.15 13.32 -14.60
C GLN A 85 20.35 13.83 -13.78
N LEU A 86 20.58 13.26 -12.59
CA LEU A 86 21.72 13.62 -11.76
C LEU A 86 23.05 13.28 -12.45
N PHE A 87 23.15 12.11 -13.08
CA PHE A 87 24.35 11.72 -13.82
C PHE A 87 24.57 12.56 -15.08
N LYS A 88 23.51 12.85 -15.86
CA LYS A 88 23.61 13.76 -17.01
C LYS A 88 24.10 15.14 -16.58
N ARG A 89 23.53 15.72 -15.52
CA ARG A 89 23.99 16.99 -14.95
C ARG A 89 25.45 16.92 -14.51
N ALA A 90 25.90 15.82 -13.92
CA ALA A 90 27.31 15.65 -13.55
C ALA A 90 28.23 15.62 -14.79
N ILE A 91 27.88 14.85 -15.82
CA ILE A 91 28.63 14.72 -17.07
C ILE A 91 28.73 16.06 -17.81
N ASP A 92 27.62 16.80 -17.91
CA ASP A 92 27.59 18.12 -18.56
C ASP A 92 28.50 19.13 -17.83
N LYS A 93 28.57 19.04 -16.50
CA LYS A 93 29.41 19.91 -15.67
C LYS A 93 30.89 19.57 -15.79
N ILE A 94 31.24 18.29 -15.91
CA ILE A 94 32.61 17.84 -16.22
C ILE A 94 33.02 18.34 -17.62
N SER A 95 32.15 18.14 -18.61
CA SER A 95 32.44 18.46 -20.01
C SER A 95 32.56 19.97 -20.26
N SER A 96 31.91 20.80 -19.43
CA SER A 96 32.02 22.26 -19.49
C SER A 96 33.23 22.84 -18.74
N GLY A 97 34.12 22.00 -18.21
CA GLY A 97 35.35 22.43 -17.52
C GLY A 97 35.09 23.09 -16.16
N MET A 98 33.99 22.73 -15.50
CA MET A 98 33.56 23.36 -14.25
C MET A 98 34.35 22.88 -13.02
N ASP A 99 34.36 23.73 -11.99
CA ASP A 99 34.96 23.52 -10.67
C ASP A 99 34.49 22.22 -9.98
N MET A 100 35.45 21.43 -9.48
CA MET A 100 35.27 20.12 -8.86
C MET A 100 34.35 20.17 -7.63
N ASP A 101 34.28 21.30 -6.94
CA ASP A 101 33.41 21.49 -5.77
C ASP A 101 31.91 21.49 -6.12
N ARG A 102 31.54 21.89 -7.33
CA ARG A 102 30.14 21.80 -7.80
C ARG A 102 29.78 20.39 -8.22
N LEU A 103 30.71 19.68 -8.85
CA LEU A 103 30.53 18.26 -9.19
C LEU A 103 30.35 17.43 -7.93
N LYS A 104 31.18 17.67 -6.90
CA LYS A 104 31.08 17.01 -5.60
C LYS A 104 29.68 17.18 -4.99
N ARG A 105 29.12 18.39 -5.01
CA ARG A 105 27.75 18.66 -4.51
C ARG A 105 26.67 17.89 -5.27
N ILE A 106 26.79 17.75 -6.59
CA ILE A 106 25.84 16.96 -7.39
C ILE A 106 25.91 15.48 -6.98
N CYS A 107 27.11 14.94 -6.81
CA CYS A 107 27.31 13.57 -6.36
C CYS A 107 26.80 13.34 -4.93
N GLU A 108 27.11 14.24 -3.99
CA GLU A 108 26.61 14.19 -2.61
C GLU A 108 25.07 14.21 -2.57
N ARG A 109 24.45 15.01 -3.43
CA ARG A 109 22.99 15.07 -3.57
C ARG A 109 22.39 13.76 -4.08
N GLY A 110 23.06 13.11 -5.04
CA GLY A 110 22.65 11.78 -5.51
C GLY A 110 22.82 10.69 -4.45
N ILE A 111 23.89 10.75 -3.65
CA ILE A 111 24.08 9.84 -2.51
C ILE A 111 22.96 10.02 -1.48
N GLU A 112 22.65 11.26 -1.12
CA GLU A 112 21.60 11.56 -0.14
C GLU A 112 20.21 11.15 -0.67
N TYR A 113 19.91 11.41 -1.94
CA TYR A 113 18.69 10.93 -2.59
C TYR A 113 18.52 9.41 -2.45
N ASN A 114 19.55 8.64 -2.82
CA ASN A 114 19.48 7.18 -2.76
C ASN A 114 19.39 6.66 -1.32
N ARG A 115 20.02 7.34 -0.34
CA ARG A 115 19.89 7.02 1.08
C ARG A 115 18.46 7.24 1.57
N GLU A 116 17.86 8.38 1.22
CA GLU A 116 16.48 8.72 1.57
C GLU A 116 15.48 7.74 0.95
N ILE A 117 15.64 7.41 -0.33
CA ILE A 117 14.81 6.39 -0.99
C ILE A 117 14.94 5.04 -0.28
N LYS A 118 16.17 4.59 -0.01
CA LYS A 118 16.39 3.34 0.73
C LYS A 118 15.73 3.37 2.11
N HIS A 119 15.78 4.50 2.81
CA HIS A 119 15.10 4.65 4.08
C HIS A 119 13.59 4.57 3.92
N ARG A 120 12.99 5.28 2.96
CA ARG A 120 11.53 5.26 2.70
C ARG A 120 11.01 3.89 2.29
N LEU A 121 11.78 3.13 1.52
CA LEU A 121 11.40 1.78 1.08
C LEU A 121 11.50 0.75 2.21
N LEU A 122 12.38 0.95 3.19
CA LEU A 122 12.62 0.01 4.30
C LEU A 122 11.89 0.38 5.58
N ASN A 123 11.67 1.68 5.81
CA ASN A 123 11.04 2.24 7.00
C ASN A 123 9.90 3.15 6.56
N ASP A 124 8.69 2.85 7.03
CA ASP A 124 7.42 3.55 6.72
C ASP A 124 7.33 4.94 7.39
N SER A 125 8.45 5.66 7.40
CA SER A 125 8.64 6.92 8.10
C SER A 125 8.51 8.07 7.12
N SER A 126 7.33 8.71 7.10
CA SER A 126 7.17 9.99 6.43
C SER A 126 8.06 11.03 7.09
N SER A 127 9.07 11.57 6.39
CA SER A 127 9.49 12.96 6.63
C SER A 127 10.35 13.60 5.54
N THR A 128 10.03 14.88 5.37
CA THR A 128 10.80 16.01 4.81
C THR A 128 11.29 15.89 3.37
N SER A 129 10.40 16.31 2.47
CA SER A 129 10.71 16.74 1.11
C SER A 129 11.67 17.93 1.13
N SER A 130 12.87 17.73 0.58
CA SER A 130 13.76 18.83 0.17
C SER A 130 13.38 19.19 -1.27
N GLN A 131 12.81 20.38 -1.45
CA GLN A 131 12.35 20.92 -2.73
C GLN A 131 13.50 20.97 -3.77
N GLU A 132 13.60 19.96 -4.64
CA GLU A 132 14.21 20.05 -5.99
C GLU A 132 14.27 18.71 -6.74
N LEU A 133 14.09 17.57 -6.06
CA LEU A 133 14.14 16.24 -6.69
C LEU A 133 12.79 15.55 -6.61
N ASP A 134 12.47 14.78 -7.65
CA ASP A 134 11.29 13.92 -7.68
C ASP A 134 11.55 12.65 -6.88
N TYR A 135 10.71 12.47 -5.87
CA TYR A 135 10.65 11.26 -5.06
C TYR A 135 9.44 10.45 -5.50
N PRO A 136 9.55 9.10 -5.58
CA PRO A 136 8.40 8.25 -5.78
C PRO A 136 7.38 8.44 -4.64
N ASP A 137 6.11 8.27 -4.96
CA ASP A 137 5.04 8.17 -3.97
C ASP A 137 5.36 7.07 -2.95
N SER A 138 4.91 7.23 -1.70
CA SER A 138 5.21 6.30 -0.61
C SER A 138 4.81 4.87 -1.00
N LEU A 139 5.81 4.03 -1.27
CA LEU A 139 5.60 2.63 -1.55
C LEU A 139 5.43 1.86 -0.25
N GLN A 140 4.26 1.31 -0.02
CA GLN A 140 4.10 0.22 0.93
C GLN A 140 4.66 -1.05 0.28
N LEU A 141 5.99 -1.23 0.34
CA LEU A 141 6.67 -2.44 -0.17
C LEU A 141 6.58 -3.65 0.78
N GLY A 142 5.94 -3.48 1.94
CA GLY A 142 5.71 -4.57 2.89
C GLY A 142 4.42 -5.33 2.58
N PRO A 143 4.29 -6.60 3.02
CA PRO A 143 2.98 -7.22 3.12
C PRO A 143 2.05 -6.25 3.88
N PRO A 144 0.76 -6.13 3.50
CA PRO A 144 -0.15 -5.21 4.18
C PRO A 144 -0.13 -5.54 5.67
N GLN A 145 0.64 -4.77 6.44
CA GLN A 145 0.47 -4.77 7.88
C GLN A 145 -0.96 -4.33 8.05
N LYS A 146 -1.78 -5.20 8.66
CA LYS A 146 -3.13 -4.87 9.10
C LYS A 146 -3.04 -3.44 9.60
N LYS A 147 -3.64 -2.51 8.86
CA LYS A 147 -3.68 -1.11 9.27
C LYS A 147 -4.27 -1.19 10.68
N SER A 148 -3.44 -0.97 11.70
CA SER A 148 -3.92 -0.72 13.05
C SER A 148 -4.95 0.38 12.83
N ALA A 149 -6.21 0.05 13.15
CA ALA A 149 -7.40 0.76 12.69
C ALA A 149 -7.08 2.24 12.57
N THR A 150 -7.05 2.77 11.33
CA THR A 150 -6.84 4.18 11.11
C THR A 150 -7.88 4.89 11.94
N HIS A 151 -7.47 5.56 13.02
CA HIS A 151 -8.37 6.35 13.83
C HIS A 151 -8.98 7.36 12.87
N THR A 152 -10.30 7.28 12.67
CA THR A 152 -11.04 8.32 11.98
C THR A 152 -10.87 9.56 12.85
N ILE A 153 -9.96 10.45 12.47
CA ILE A 153 -9.73 11.72 13.15
C ILE A 153 -11.10 12.39 13.29
N SER A 154 -11.56 12.54 14.52
CA SER A 154 -12.88 13.10 14.80
C SER A 154 -12.82 14.62 14.58
N ASN A 155 -13.98 15.27 14.43
CA ASN A 155 -14.00 16.73 14.42
C ASN A 155 -13.45 17.33 15.73
N GLU A 156 -13.58 16.62 16.85
CA GLU A 156 -13.05 17.02 18.16
C GLU A 156 -11.51 17.00 18.17
N ASP A 157 -10.88 16.04 17.49
CA ASP A 157 -9.43 16.00 17.29
C ASP A 157 -8.93 17.23 16.52
N PHE A 158 -9.66 17.63 15.47
CA PHE A 158 -9.32 18.81 14.67
C PHE A 158 -9.48 20.11 15.46
N GLU A 159 -10.58 20.28 16.20
CA GLU A 159 -10.81 21.45 17.04
C GLU A 159 -9.74 21.59 18.13
N PHE A 160 -9.35 20.47 18.75
CA PHE A 160 -8.28 20.44 19.74
C PHE A 160 -6.93 20.93 19.16
N VAL A 161 -6.51 20.38 18.02
CA VAL A 161 -5.25 20.77 17.36
C VAL A 161 -5.28 22.25 16.94
N GLN A 162 -6.43 22.73 16.47
CA GLN A 162 -6.61 24.11 16.05
C GLN A 162 -6.56 25.08 17.24
N GLN A 163 -7.20 24.75 18.36
CA GLN A 163 -7.13 25.54 19.59
C GLN A 163 -5.70 25.60 20.12
N LEU A 164 -4.99 24.47 20.15
CA LEU A 164 -3.60 24.43 20.60
C LEU A 164 -2.70 25.29 19.72
N LYS A 165 -2.93 25.28 18.40
CA LYS A 165 -2.20 26.09 17.42
C LYS A 165 -2.46 27.57 17.60
N ASN A 166 -3.71 27.96 17.82
CA ASN A 166 -4.08 29.35 18.05
C ASN A 166 -3.54 29.89 19.38
N ASN A 167 -3.38 29.02 20.39
CA ASN A 167 -2.84 29.37 21.69
C ASN A 167 -1.32 29.28 21.78
N SER A 168 -0.65 28.70 20.78
CA SER A 168 0.81 28.59 20.73
C SER A 168 1.44 29.78 20.00
N THR A 169 2.36 30.49 20.65
CA THR A 169 3.16 31.52 19.99
C THR A 169 4.40 30.88 19.36
N GLY A 170 4.47 30.83 18.02
CA GLY A 170 5.61 30.31 17.28
C GLY A 170 5.40 28.90 16.72
N ARG A 171 6.49 28.15 16.54
CA ARG A 171 6.44 26.81 15.91
C ARG A 171 5.77 25.80 16.86
N MET A 172 4.73 25.13 16.38
CA MET A 172 3.99 24.11 17.11
C MET A 172 4.90 22.98 17.63
N ASN A 173 4.79 22.66 18.92
CA ASN A 173 5.41 21.49 19.50
C ASN A 173 4.48 20.28 19.36
N TRP A 174 4.61 19.56 18.24
CA TRP A 174 3.79 18.40 17.92
C TRP A 174 3.87 17.27 18.94
N LYS A 175 5.01 17.11 19.63
CA LYS A 175 5.17 16.12 20.69
C LYS A 175 4.29 16.43 21.89
N LEU A 176 4.25 17.71 22.28
CA LEU A 176 3.39 18.17 23.37
C LEU A 176 1.90 18.09 23.00
N CYS A 177 1.57 18.45 21.75
CA CYS A 177 0.21 18.34 21.22
C CYS A 177 -0.32 16.90 21.30
N LEU A 178 0.47 15.93 20.83
CA LEU A 178 0.09 14.52 20.86
C LEU A 178 -0.07 14.01 22.31
N GLN A 179 0.84 14.38 23.20
CA GLN A 179 0.77 13.99 24.61
C GLN A 179 -0.46 14.59 25.32
N MET A 180 -0.79 15.86 25.04
CA MET A 180 -1.96 16.51 25.60
C MET A 180 -3.26 15.92 25.05
N GLY A 181 -3.31 15.61 23.75
CA GLY A 181 -4.46 14.94 23.14
C GLY A 181 -4.71 13.59 23.79
N GLN A 182 -3.67 12.75 23.88
CA GLN A 182 -3.77 11.41 24.49
C GLN A 182 -4.25 11.45 25.95
N ASN A 183 -3.77 12.43 26.74
CA ASN A 183 -4.23 12.64 28.11
C ASN A 183 -5.71 13.04 28.21
N GLN A 184 -6.28 13.60 27.14
CA GLN A 184 -7.70 13.99 27.04
C GLN A 184 -8.55 12.94 26.32
N ASN A 185 -8.01 11.74 26.08
CA ASN A 185 -8.62 10.69 25.24
C ASN A 185 -8.92 11.14 23.80
N LEU A 186 -8.29 12.21 23.34
CA LEU A 186 -8.27 12.68 21.95
C LEU A 186 -7.00 12.13 21.29
N LEU A 187 -6.98 11.99 19.96
CA LEU A 187 -5.80 11.49 19.23
C LEU A 187 -5.28 10.11 19.72
N ALA A 188 -6.17 9.25 20.19
CA ALA A 188 -5.81 7.93 20.70
C ALA A 188 -5.48 6.95 19.56
N SER A 189 -4.34 6.25 19.68
CA SER A 189 -4.09 5.05 18.87
C SER A 189 -4.78 3.88 19.56
N VAL A 190 -5.74 3.24 18.90
CA VAL A 190 -6.24 1.94 19.35
C VAL A 190 -5.06 0.96 19.25
N VAL A 191 -4.68 0.39 20.39
CA VAL A 191 -3.67 -0.68 20.49
C VAL A 191 -4.29 -2.00 20.03
#